data_AF-A0A2E8JTE9-F1
#
_entry.id   AF-A0A2E8JTE9-F1
#
_cell.length_a   1.000
_cell.length_b   1.000
_cell.length_c   1.000
_cell.angle_alpha   90.00
_cell.angle_beta   90.00
_cell.angle_gamma   90.00
#
_symmetry.space_group_name_H-M   'P 1'
#
loop_
_entity.id
_entity.type
_entity.pdbx_description
1 polymer ?
#
loop_
_entity_poly.entity_id
_entity_poly.type
_entity_poly.pdbx_seq_one_letter_code
_entity_poly.pdbx_strand_id
1 'polypeptide(L)'
;MHGGKVPYLLHGILLLLDFYSVLLLISSLRPSPFQSLIRIVEGISTRRWTRTHPQKGANCGRGMNLQGTVSSGLGRAHVFMAQPHYQDQFREILGQTAWPGTLNIQVEKEILSQYIALRQKAGIDTLDAPASARKAAQEYNVSEYPLVRVRGFLRDGVSFGGASAFHATITSGDISVKCALLIPDLTRHVDVIEVISSVFLREHLNLKDGDVVDLSLP
;
A
#
# COMPACT_ATOMS: atom_id res chain seq x y z
N MET A 1 64.78 7.52 -42.07
CA MET A 1 64.68 8.63 -43.06
C MET A 1 63.22 8.79 -43.43
N HIS A 2 62.72 10.02 -43.54
CA HIS A 2 61.33 10.41 -43.88
C HIS A 2 60.25 9.91 -42.88
N GLY A 3 59.27 10.69 -42.39
CA GLY A 3 58.96 12.11 -42.60
C GLY A 3 57.52 12.29 -43.07
N GLY A 4 56.63 12.86 -42.23
CA GLY A 4 55.24 13.15 -42.61
C GLY A 4 54.36 13.52 -41.40
N LYS A 5 53.50 14.53 -41.52
CA LYS A 5 52.74 15.17 -40.43
C LYS A 5 51.24 15.29 -40.74
N VAL A 6 50.39 14.77 -39.83
CA VAL A 6 49.09 15.35 -39.35
C VAL A 6 47.99 15.62 -40.43
N PRO A 7 46.74 16.03 -40.10
CA PRO A 7 45.60 15.18 -39.74
C PRO A 7 44.42 15.21 -40.76
N TYR A 8 43.37 14.42 -40.51
CA TYR A 8 42.00 14.77 -40.91
C TYR A 8 41.03 14.68 -39.72
N LEU A 9 39.97 15.50 -39.77
CA LEU A 9 39.03 15.86 -38.70
C LEU A 9 37.61 15.37 -39.07
N LEU A 10 36.65 15.41 -38.11
CA LEU A 10 35.24 14.93 -38.21
C LEU A 10 35.12 13.38 -38.26
N HIS A 11 34.20 12.65 -37.62
CA HIS A 11 33.13 12.87 -36.62
C HIS A 11 32.94 11.54 -35.84
N GLY A 12 32.21 11.43 -34.71
CA GLY A 12 31.56 12.46 -33.90
C GLY A 12 30.49 11.91 -32.93
N ILE A 13 30.78 11.95 -31.62
CA ILE A 13 29.85 12.15 -30.47
C ILE A 13 28.56 11.27 -30.38
N LEU A 14 28.54 10.43 -29.32
CA LEU A 14 27.38 10.03 -28.50
C LEU A 14 26.22 9.22 -29.13
N LEU A 15 26.22 7.90 -28.89
CA LEU A 15 25.02 7.04 -28.96
C LEU A 15 24.41 6.86 -27.56
N LEU A 16 23.57 7.82 -27.18
CA LEU A 16 22.56 7.72 -26.13
C LEU A 16 21.35 8.54 -26.61
N LEU A 17 20.14 8.13 -26.21
CA LEU A 17 18.81 8.66 -26.63
C LEU A 17 18.24 8.03 -27.92
N ASP A 18 17.43 6.96 -27.79
CA ASP A 18 16.34 6.70 -28.75
C ASP A 18 15.18 5.84 -28.18
N PHE A 19 14.71 6.16 -26.97
CA PHE A 19 13.47 5.60 -26.41
C PHE A 19 12.31 6.62 -26.29
N TYR A 20 12.60 7.93 -26.35
CA TYR A 20 11.58 8.98 -26.29
C TYR A 20 10.84 9.18 -27.62
N SER A 21 11.48 8.84 -28.75
CA SER A 21 10.98 9.05 -30.11
C SER A 21 9.77 8.16 -30.46
N VAL A 22 9.62 7.01 -29.80
CA VAL A 22 8.54 6.04 -30.07
C VAL A 22 7.25 6.36 -29.28
N LEU A 23 7.37 6.95 -28.09
CA LEU A 23 6.22 7.21 -27.21
C LEU A 23 5.33 8.37 -27.71
N LEU A 24 5.91 9.32 -28.44
CA LEU A 24 5.21 10.49 -28.99
C LEU A 24 4.36 10.21 -30.23
N LEU A 25 4.44 9.02 -30.83
CA LEU A 25 3.65 8.68 -32.03
C LEU A 25 2.25 8.12 -31.68
N ILE A 26 2.09 7.56 -30.48
CA ILE A 26 0.86 6.86 -30.05
C ILE A 26 -0.18 7.84 -29.45
N SER A 27 0.23 9.05 -29.05
CA SER A 27 -0.64 10.07 -28.42
C SER A 27 -1.54 10.86 -29.39
N SER A 28 -1.59 10.50 -30.68
CA SER A 28 -2.25 11.28 -31.74
C SER A 28 -3.67 10.83 -32.12
N LEU A 29 -4.23 9.79 -31.50
CA LEU A 29 -5.52 9.20 -31.89
C LEU A 29 -6.66 9.37 -30.84
N ARG A 30 -7.38 10.48 -31.02
CA ARG A 30 -8.77 10.79 -30.57
C ARG A 30 -9.01 11.33 -29.12
N PRO A 31 -10.11 12.10 -28.90
CA PRO A 31 -10.14 13.10 -27.81
C PRO A 31 -11.34 13.06 -26.82
N SER A 32 -11.09 13.60 -25.61
CA SER A 32 -12.06 14.18 -24.64
C SER A 32 -13.01 13.20 -23.88
N PRO A 33 -13.65 13.60 -22.75
CA PRO A 33 -13.67 14.93 -22.12
C PRO A 33 -13.50 14.93 -20.58
N PHE A 34 -12.31 15.29 -20.06
CA PHE A 34 -12.14 15.65 -18.64
C PHE A 34 -11.03 16.70 -18.44
N GLN A 35 -11.18 17.86 -19.09
CA GLN A 35 -10.41 19.06 -18.78
C GLN A 35 -11.34 20.27 -18.72
N SER A 36 -11.93 20.47 -17.55
CA SER A 36 -12.55 21.74 -17.15
C SER A 36 -12.22 22.01 -15.69
N LEU A 37 -11.88 23.26 -15.39
CA LEU A 37 -11.73 23.84 -14.04
C LEU A 37 -10.39 23.65 -13.30
N ILE A 38 -9.28 24.11 -13.90
CA ILE A 38 -8.21 24.77 -13.13
C ILE A 38 -7.96 26.17 -13.71
N ARG A 39 -8.45 27.20 -12.98
CA ARG A 39 -7.86 28.55 -12.79
C ARG A 39 -8.95 29.55 -12.38
N ILE A 40 -9.03 29.85 -11.08
CA ILE A 40 -9.40 31.19 -10.61
C ILE A 40 -8.26 31.68 -9.71
N VAL A 41 -7.48 32.57 -10.31
CA VAL A 41 -6.73 33.74 -9.81
C VAL A 41 -6.10 33.72 -8.40
N GLU A 42 -4.87 34.24 -8.39
CA GLU A 42 -3.97 34.50 -7.27
C GLU A 42 -4.52 35.44 -6.18
N GLY A 43 -3.99 35.28 -4.96
CA GLY A 43 -3.89 36.38 -4.00
C GLY A 43 -4.45 36.09 -2.60
N ILE A 44 -3.56 35.94 -1.61
CA ILE A 44 -3.49 36.75 -0.37
C ILE A 44 -2.43 36.19 0.61
N SER A 45 -1.50 37.07 0.99
CA SER A 45 -0.76 37.15 2.26
C SER A 45 0.07 35.95 2.76
N THR A 46 1.39 36.18 2.77
CA THR A 46 2.36 35.47 3.63
C THR A 46 2.00 35.59 5.11
N ARG A 47 1.73 34.46 5.80
CA ARG A 47 1.75 34.41 7.27
C ARG A 47 2.61 33.24 7.77
N ARG A 48 3.56 33.59 8.64
CA ARG A 48 4.45 32.69 9.38
C ARG A 48 3.61 31.70 10.21
N TRP A 49 3.67 30.42 9.87
CA TRP A 49 3.04 29.36 10.65
C TRP A 49 3.80 29.15 11.97
N THR A 50 3.14 29.41 13.10
CA THR A 50 3.57 28.94 14.41
C THR A 50 3.01 27.54 14.66
N ARG A 51 3.83 26.63 15.18
CA ARG A 51 3.48 25.21 15.34
C ARG A 51 2.43 25.02 16.45
N THR A 52 1.16 24.99 16.09
CA THR A 52 0.07 24.53 16.97
C THR A 52 -0.25 23.06 16.69
N HIS A 53 -0.24 22.23 17.75
CA HIS A 53 -0.70 20.85 17.64
C HIS A 53 -2.20 20.82 17.28
N PRO A 54 -2.65 19.98 16.32
CA PRO A 54 -4.07 19.75 16.12
C PRO A 54 -4.68 19.13 17.37
N GLN A 55 -5.65 19.83 17.96
CA GLN A 55 -6.45 19.29 19.06
C GLN A 55 -7.36 18.18 18.53
N LYS A 56 -7.44 17.04 19.24
CA LYS A 56 -8.42 15.99 18.96
C LYS A 56 -9.83 16.58 19.14
N GLY A 57 -10.66 16.58 18.09
CA GLY A 57 -11.95 17.26 18.20
C GLY A 57 -12.90 17.18 17.01
N ALA A 58 -13.22 15.98 16.52
CA ALA A 58 -14.50 15.68 15.84
C ALA A 58 -14.72 14.16 15.78
N ASN A 59 -15.77 13.66 16.41
CA ASN A 59 -16.16 12.25 16.32
C ASN A 59 -17.11 12.07 15.13
N CYS A 60 -16.60 11.56 14.01
CA CYS A 60 -17.39 11.31 12.80
C CYS A 60 -17.00 9.97 12.15
N GLY A 61 -17.75 8.91 12.49
CA GLY A 61 -17.57 7.55 11.98
C GLY A 61 -17.19 6.57 13.09
N ARG A 62 -17.87 5.42 13.15
CA ARG A 62 -17.69 4.40 14.20
C ARG A 62 -16.54 3.42 13.89
N GLY A 63 -15.53 3.90 13.16
CA GLY A 63 -14.45 3.09 12.59
C GLY A 63 -13.20 3.00 13.47
N MET A 64 -12.35 2.01 13.17
CA MET A 64 -11.02 1.84 13.78
C MET A 64 -9.96 2.44 12.86
N ASN A 65 -9.07 3.29 13.38
CA ASN A 65 -7.91 3.79 12.63
C ASN A 65 -6.60 3.21 13.20
N LEU A 66 -5.87 2.51 12.34
CA LEU A 66 -4.58 1.88 12.64
C LEU A 66 -3.46 2.68 11.97
N GLN A 67 -2.73 3.46 12.75
CA GLN A 67 -1.55 4.20 12.24
C GLN A 67 -0.30 3.33 12.34
N GLY A 68 0.53 3.34 11.29
CA GLY A 68 1.81 2.63 11.30
C GLY A 68 2.82 3.21 10.30
N THR A 69 4.01 2.59 10.24
CA THR A 69 5.08 2.99 9.32
C THR A 69 5.27 1.93 8.23
N VAL A 70 5.46 2.39 6.99
CA VAL A 70 5.71 1.52 5.84
C VAL A 70 7.04 0.79 6.01
N SER A 71 7.08 -0.50 5.71
CA SER A 71 8.29 -1.33 5.77
C SER A 71 8.44 -2.26 4.57
N SER A 72 9.67 -2.69 4.28
CA SER A 72 9.97 -3.72 3.29
C SER A 72 9.94 -5.11 3.93
N GLY A 73 9.18 -6.03 3.33
CA GLY A 73 9.27 -7.46 3.63
C GLY A 73 10.33 -8.18 2.78
N LEU A 74 10.41 -9.51 2.93
CA LEU A 74 11.34 -10.37 2.17
C LEU A 74 11.04 -10.47 0.65
N GLY A 75 10.11 -9.67 0.11
CA GLY A 75 9.74 -9.66 -1.30
C GLY A 75 9.02 -10.91 -1.82
N ARG A 76 8.72 -11.92 -0.98
CA ARG A 76 8.18 -13.22 -1.42
C ARG A 76 6.66 -13.27 -1.64
N ALA A 77 5.91 -12.29 -1.12
CA ALA A 77 4.44 -12.28 -1.18
C ALA A 77 3.90 -12.32 -2.63
N HIS A 78 4.61 -11.73 -3.60
CA HIS A 78 4.18 -11.67 -5.00
C HIS A 78 3.86 -13.06 -5.60
N VAL A 79 4.63 -14.10 -5.23
CA VAL A 79 4.42 -15.48 -5.71
C VAL A 79 3.06 -16.02 -5.29
N PHE A 80 2.62 -15.67 -4.08
CA PHE A 80 1.31 -16.04 -3.55
C PHE A 80 0.23 -15.11 -4.12
N MET A 81 0.40 -13.79 -4.02
CA MET A 81 -0.60 -12.82 -4.47
C MET A 81 -0.91 -12.90 -5.97
N ALA A 82 0.00 -13.39 -6.81
CA ALA A 82 -0.23 -13.61 -8.23
C ALA A 82 -1.04 -14.89 -8.57
N GLN A 83 -1.36 -15.75 -7.59
CA GLN A 83 -2.09 -17.00 -7.88
C GLN A 83 -3.55 -16.70 -8.28
N PRO A 84 -4.07 -17.26 -9.40
CA PRO A 84 -5.44 -17.00 -9.86
C PRO A 84 -6.51 -17.25 -8.78
N HIS A 85 -6.36 -18.32 -8.00
CA HIS A 85 -7.30 -18.67 -6.93
C HIS A 85 -7.46 -17.59 -5.85
N TYR A 86 -6.40 -16.83 -5.54
CA TYR A 86 -6.54 -15.68 -4.64
C TYR A 86 -7.01 -14.44 -5.40
N GLN A 87 -6.53 -14.20 -6.62
CA GLN A 87 -6.95 -13.06 -7.44
C GLN A 87 -8.45 -13.01 -7.70
N ASP A 88 -9.10 -14.17 -7.87
CA ASP A 88 -10.56 -14.24 -8.01
C ASP A 88 -11.28 -13.86 -6.71
N GLN A 89 -10.81 -14.32 -5.55
CA GLN A 89 -11.36 -13.95 -4.24
C GLN A 89 -11.04 -12.49 -3.86
N PHE A 90 -9.87 -11.97 -4.23
CA PHE A 90 -9.52 -10.56 -4.06
C PHE A 90 -10.39 -9.65 -4.92
N ARG A 91 -10.88 -10.12 -6.07
CA ARG A 91 -11.84 -9.38 -6.90
C ARG A 91 -13.19 -9.19 -6.21
N GLU A 92 -13.62 -10.14 -5.38
CA GLU A 92 -14.84 -10.00 -4.55
C GLU A 92 -14.64 -8.97 -3.43
N ILE A 93 -13.43 -8.83 -2.89
CA ILE A 93 -13.09 -7.90 -1.80
C ILE A 93 -12.82 -6.47 -2.31
N LEU A 94 -12.04 -6.34 -3.39
CA LEU A 94 -11.56 -5.05 -3.90
C LEU A 94 -12.41 -4.50 -5.07
N GLY A 95 -13.31 -5.32 -5.62
CA GLY A 95 -14.04 -5.05 -6.86
C GLY A 95 -13.19 -5.17 -8.14
N GLN A 96 -11.88 -5.41 -8.00
CA GLN A 96 -10.89 -5.50 -9.07
C GLN A 96 -9.78 -6.49 -8.67
N THR A 97 -8.95 -6.92 -9.63
CA THR A 97 -7.75 -7.72 -9.34
C THR A 97 -6.80 -6.98 -8.41
N ALA A 98 -6.19 -7.68 -7.45
CA ALA A 98 -5.19 -7.10 -6.57
C ALA A 98 -3.86 -6.93 -7.31
N TRP A 99 -3.11 -5.88 -6.97
CA TRP A 99 -1.69 -5.81 -7.30
C TRP A 99 -0.95 -7.04 -6.70
N PRO A 100 -0.03 -7.70 -7.43
CA PRO A 100 0.62 -8.93 -6.97
C PRO A 100 1.70 -8.67 -5.92
N GLY A 101 1.30 -8.22 -4.73
CA GLY A 101 2.15 -7.99 -3.57
C GLY A 101 1.38 -7.34 -2.42
N THR A 102 1.99 -7.31 -1.24
CA THR A 102 1.44 -6.63 -0.06
C THR A 102 2.28 -5.39 0.28
N LEU A 103 1.63 -4.35 0.79
CA LEU A 103 2.30 -3.26 1.50
C LEU A 103 2.36 -3.66 2.97
N ASN A 104 3.56 -3.69 3.54
CA ASN A 104 3.76 -3.98 4.95
C ASN A 104 3.74 -2.67 5.74
N ILE A 105 2.97 -2.67 6.84
CA ILE A 105 2.86 -1.54 7.77
C ILE A 105 3.19 -2.05 9.16
N GLN A 106 4.30 -1.57 9.71
CA GLN A 106 4.76 -1.84 11.05
C GLN A 106 3.92 -1.01 12.05
N VAL A 107 3.43 -1.65 13.11
CA VAL A 107 2.65 -1.00 14.18
C VAL A 107 3.28 -1.20 15.55
N GLU A 108 3.00 -0.26 16.47
CA GLU A 108 3.51 -0.28 17.85
C GLU A 108 2.40 -0.10 18.89
N LYS A 109 2.71 -0.43 20.15
CA LYS A 109 1.97 -0.05 21.37
C LYS A 109 0.45 -0.27 21.29
N GLU A 110 -0.34 0.80 21.35
CA GLU A 110 -1.80 0.74 21.37
C GLU A 110 -2.38 0.21 20.05
N ILE A 111 -1.74 0.53 18.92
CA ILE A 111 -2.16 0.05 17.59
C ILE A 111 -1.90 -1.46 17.45
N LEU A 112 -0.79 -1.96 18.00
CA LEU A 112 -0.54 -3.40 18.09
C LEU A 112 -1.66 -4.13 18.84
N SER A 113 -2.19 -3.55 19.93
CA SER A 113 -3.30 -4.15 20.69
C SER A 113 -4.61 -4.19 19.89
N GLN A 114 -4.90 -3.14 19.11
CA GLN A 114 -6.05 -3.11 18.18
C GLN A 114 -5.90 -4.17 17.08
N TYR A 115 -4.71 -4.28 16.48
CA TYR A 115 -4.42 -5.29 15.47
C TYR A 115 -4.50 -6.72 16.02
N ILE A 116 -4.03 -6.96 17.24
CA ILE A 116 -4.19 -8.26 17.93
C ILE A 116 -5.66 -8.62 18.10
N ALA A 117 -6.55 -7.68 18.42
CA ALA A 117 -7.99 -7.94 18.50
C ALA A 117 -8.56 -8.39 17.13
N LEU A 118 -8.15 -7.76 16.03
CA LEU A 118 -8.51 -8.20 14.67
C LEU A 118 -7.93 -9.59 14.33
N ARG A 119 -6.68 -9.90 14.71
CA ARG A 119 -6.07 -11.23 14.54
C ARG A 119 -6.83 -12.31 15.32
N GLN A 120 -7.22 -12.03 16.56
CA GLN A 120 -8.01 -12.94 17.39
C GLN A 120 -9.41 -13.17 16.77
N LYS A 121 -10.06 -12.12 16.25
CA LYS A 121 -11.31 -12.28 15.47
C LYS A 121 -11.13 -13.10 14.19
N ALA A 122 -9.98 -13.02 13.54
CA ALA A 122 -9.62 -13.86 12.40
C ALA A 122 -9.32 -15.33 12.77
N GLY A 123 -9.38 -15.70 14.05
CA GLY A 123 -9.07 -17.04 14.54
C GLY A 123 -7.58 -17.34 14.66
N ILE A 124 -6.72 -16.31 14.60
CA ILE A 124 -5.27 -16.45 14.60
C ILE A 124 -4.74 -16.33 16.04
N ASP A 125 -3.91 -17.30 16.42
CA ASP A 125 -3.19 -17.28 17.69
C ASP A 125 -2.21 -16.10 17.76
N THR A 126 -2.02 -15.55 18.95
CA THR A 126 -1.21 -14.35 19.21
C THR A 126 -0.27 -14.53 20.41
N LEU A 127 0.03 -15.76 20.83
CA LEU A 127 0.87 -16.06 22.00
C LEU A 127 2.30 -15.50 21.86
N ASP A 128 2.76 -15.34 20.63
CA ASP A 128 4.00 -14.68 20.22
C ASP A 128 4.01 -13.17 20.46
N ALA A 129 2.84 -12.53 20.62
CA ALA A 129 2.72 -11.12 20.96
C ALA A 129 2.85 -10.86 22.48
N PRO A 130 3.35 -9.67 22.89
CA PRO A 130 3.52 -9.29 24.29
C PRO A 130 2.23 -9.48 25.12
N ALA A 131 2.38 -10.04 26.33
CA ALA A 131 1.23 -10.33 27.20
C ALA A 131 0.43 -9.09 27.59
N SER A 132 1.09 -7.93 27.71
CA SER A 132 0.44 -6.62 27.90
C SER A 132 -0.46 -6.24 26.73
N ALA A 133 0.04 -6.35 25.49
CA ALA A 133 -0.70 -6.05 24.27
C ALA A 133 -1.89 -7.01 24.07
N ARG A 134 -1.69 -8.31 24.35
CA ARG A 134 -2.79 -9.31 24.34
C ARG A 134 -3.87 -9.03 25.38
N LYS A 135 -3.51 -8.50 26.56
CA LYS A 135 -4.48 -8.11 27.59
C LYS A 135 -5.28 -6.89 27.15
N ALA A 136 -4.60 -5.84 26.68
CA ALA A 136 -5.24 -4.63 26.17
C ALA A 136 -6.11 -4.90 24.92
N ALA A 137 -5.78 -5.91 24.11
CA ALA A 137 -6.60 -6.33 22.98
C ALA A 137 -8.05 -6.72 23.37
N GLN A 138 -8.27 -7.20 24.60
CA GLN A 138 -9.61 -7.57 25.10
C GLN A 138 -10.54 -6.37 25.31
N GLU A 139 -10.01 -5.15 25.32
CA GLU A 139 -10.79 -3.91 25.49
C GLU A 139 -11.43 -3.43 24.19
N TYR A 140 -11.00 -3.98 23.03
CA TYR A 140 -11.50 -3.58 21.71
C TYR A 140 -12.62 -4.50 21.21
N ASN A 141 -13.85 -3.99 21.18
CA ASN A 141 -14.94 -4.67 20.50
C ASN A 141 -14.75 -4.63 18.98
N VAL A 142 -14.35 -5.76 18.40
CA VAL A 142 -14.17 -5.93 16.96
C VAL A 142 -15.34 -6.66 16.26
N SER A 143 -16.46 -6.89 16.97
CA SER A 143 -17.60 -7.66 16.42
C SER A 143 -18.24 -7.01 15.19
N GLU A 144 -18.32 -5.67 15.14
CA GLU A 144 -18.97 -4.91 14.06
C GLU A 144 -18.19 -4.94 12.73
N TYR A 145 -16.84 -5.08 12.74
CA TYR A 145 -16.02 -5.10 11.51
C TYR A 145 -16.20 -6.39 10.70
N PRO A 146 -16.69 -6.38 9.45
CA PRO A 146 -16.92 -7.61 8.69
C PRO A 146 -15.60 -8.32 8.33
N LEU A 147 -15.53 -9.63 8.63
CA LEU A 147 -14.40 -10.49 8.29
C LEU A 147 -14.71 -11.26 7.00
N VAL A 148 -13.87 -11.12 5.97
CA VAL A 148 -13.97 -11.91 4.73
C VAL A 148 -12.91 -13.02 4.76
N ARG A 149 -13.30 -14.25 4.41
CA ARG A 149 -12.37 -15.39 4.38
C ARG A 149 -11.82 -15.62 2.97
N VAL A 150 -10.50 -15.47 2.81
CA VAL A 150 -9.77 -15.89 1.61
C VAL A 150 -9.33 -17.34 1.80
N ARG A 151 -9.93 -18.24 1.03
CA ARG A 151 -9.66 -19.68 1.13
C ARG A 151 -8.32 -20.03 0.50
N GLY A 152 -7.57 -20.88 1.19
CA GLY A 152 -6.42 -21.59 0.65
C GLY A 152 -6.84 -22.72 -0.31
N PHE A 153 -5.87 -23.30 -1.01
CA PHE A 153 -6.11 -24.33 -2.02
C PHE A 153 -4.96 -25.35 -2.08
N LEU A 154 -5.21 -26.49 -2.72
CA LEU A 154 -4.19 -27.49 -3.05
C LEU A 154 -3.84 -27.36 -4.53
N ARG A 155 -2.55 -27.40 -4.87
CA ARG A 155 -2.06 -27.54 -6.26
C ARG A 155 -0.80 -28.39 -6.27
N ASP A 156 -0.74 -29.37 -7.17
CA ASP A 156 0.42 -30.25 -7.37
C ASP A 156 0.93 -30.91 -6.07
N GLY A 157 0.00 -31.25 -5.17
CA GLY A 157 0.29 -31.78 -3.83
C GLY A 157 0.76 -30.75 -2.79
N VAL A 158 0.99 -29.50 -3.18
CA VAL A 158 1.37 -28.40 -2.29
C VAL A 158 0.12 -27.69 -1.76
N SER A 159 0.04 -27.53 -0.44
CA SER A 159 -1.01 -26.75 0.22
C SER A 159 -0.62 -25.28 0.31
N PHE A 160 -1.52 -24.41 -0.16
CA PHE A 160 -1.41 -22.96 -0.07
C PHE A 160 -2.39 -22.48 1.02
N GLY A 161 -1.87 -21.82 2.06
CA GLY A 161 -2.67 -21.37 3.21
C GLY A 161 -3.75 -20.36 2.86
N GLY A 162 -4.73 -20.16 3.74
CA GLY A 162 -5.70 -19.09 3.59
C GLY A 162 -5.22 -17.77 4.20
N ALA A 163 -6.10 -16.78 4.14
CA ALA A 163 -5.98 -15.54 4.87
C ALA A 163 -7.39 -15.04 5.23
N SER A 164 -7.48 -14.12 6.17
CA SER A 164 -8.71 -13.39 6.47
C SER A 164 -8.50 -11.91 6.20
N ALA A 165 -9.52 -11.22 5.71
CA ALA A 165 -9.43 -9.85 5.25
C ALA A 165 -10.48 -8.96 5.90
N PHE A 166 -10.12 -7.70 6.13
CA PHE A 166 -11.04 -6.62 6.51
C PHE A 166 -10.97 -5.52 5.44
N HIS A 167 -12.11 -5.00 5.02
CA HIS A 167 -12.15 -3.83 4.14
C HIS A 167 -11.57 -2.61 4.86
N ALA A 168 -10.73 -1.84 4.17
CA ALA A 168 -10.09 -0.67 4.74
C ALA A 168 -9.89 0.43 3.69
N THR A 169 -9.50 1.61 4.16
CA THR A 169 -8.97 2.69 3.32
C THR A 169 -7.62 3.11 3.90
N ILE A 170 -6.57 3.03 3.09
CA ILE A 170 -5.25 3.54 3.44
C ILE A 170 -5.14 5.00 2.99
N THR A 171 -4.57 5.85 3.84
CA THR A 171 -4.41 7.28 3.58
C THR A 171 -2.98 7.72 3.86
N SER A 172 -2.44 8.58 3.01
CA SER A 172 -1.18 9.30 3.22
C SER A 172 -1.31 10.73 2.69
N GLY A 173 -1.08 11.72 3.56
CA GLY A 173 -1.43 13.11 3.26
C GLY A 173 -2.92 13.24 2.91
N ASP A 174 -3.21 13.91 1.79
CA ASP A 174 -4.58 14.13 1.29
C ASP A 174 -5.07 13.02 0.33
N ILE A 175 -4.31 11.93 0.14
CA ILE A 175 -4.64 10.86 -0.81
C ILE A 175 -5.06 9.60 -0.06
N SER A 176 -6.27 9.11 -0.36
CA SER A 176 -6.87 7.89 0.20
C SER A 176 -7.16 6.86 -0.89
N VAL A 177 -6.86 5.59 -0.62
CA VAL A 177 -7.04 4.46 -1.55
C VAL A 177 -7.80 3.33 -0.86
N LYS A 178 -8.80 2.75 -1.55
CA LYS A 178 -9.50 1.55 -1.07
C LYS A 178 -8.57 0.35 -1.08
N CYS A 179 -8.58 -0.41 0.00
CA CYS A 179 -7.71 -1.55 0.20
C CYS A 179 -8.38 -2.61 1.09
N ALA A 180 -7.66 -3.68 1.40
CA ALA A 180 -8.02 -4.58 2.49
C ALA A 180 -6.80 -4.86 3.36
N LEU A 181 -7.02 -4.84 4.68
CA LEU A 181 -6.10 -5.39 5.65
C LEU A 181 -6.17 -6.91 5.54
N LEU A 182 -5.03 -7.58 5.39
CA LEU A 182 -4.90 -9.02 5.23
C LEU A 182 -4.21 -9.64 6.46
N ILE A 183 -4.77 -10.74 6.95
CA ILE A 183 -4.22 -11.53 8.05
C ILE A 183 -4.01 -12.96 7.52
N PRO A 184 -2.79 -13.32 7.10
CA PRO A 184 -2.47 -14.69 6.68
C PRO A 184 -2.66 -15.71 7.81
N ASP A 185 -3.07 -16.93 7.47
CA ASP A 185 -3.15 -18.05 8.44
C ASP A 185 -1.81 -18.37 9.10
N LEU A 186 -0.73 -18.14 8.35
CA LEU A 186 0.64 -18.39 8.75
C LEU A 186 1.47 -17.12 8.53
N THR A 187 1.63 -16.33 9.59
CA THR A 187 2.58 -15.21 9.65
C THR A 187 3.60 -15.45 10.76
N ARG A 188 4.76 -14.79 10.67
CA ARG A 188 5.80 -14.73 11.70
C ARG A 188 5.97 -13.34 12.33
N HIS A 189 5.26 -12.35 11.82
CA HIS A 189 5.35 -10.96 12.26
C HIS A 189 4.02 -10.59 12.91
N VAL A 190 4.05 -10.31 14.22
CA VAL A 190 2.85 -10.04 15.02
C VAL A 190 2.36 -8.60 14.93
N ASP A 191 3.28 -7.76 14.46
CA ASP A 191 3.37 -6.31 14.50
C ASP A 191 3.47 -5.71 13.09
N VAL A 192 3.38 -6.55 12.06
CA VAL A 192 3.24 -6.15 10.67
C VAL A 192 1.81 -6.43 10.21
N ILE A 193 1.15 -5.37 9.75
CA ILE A 193 -0.08 -5.43 8.98
C ILE A 193 0.28 -5.59 7.51
N GLU A 194 -0.32 -6.56 6.83
CA GLU A 194 -0.21 -6.69 5.37
C GLU A 194 -1.45 -6.04 4.71
N VAL A 195 -1.23 -5.23 3.66
CA VAL A 195 -2.31 -4.55 2.92
C VAL A 195 -2.28 -4.94 1.46
N ILE A 196 -3.44 -5.32 0.92
CA ILE A 196 -3.68 -5.52 -0.52
C ILE A 196 -4.54 -4.38 -1.09
N SER A 197 -4.27 -3.99 -2.33
CA SER A 197 -5.07 -3.02 -3.10
C SER A 197 -5.00 -3.37 -4.58
N SER A 198 -5.86 -2.77 -5.42
CA SER A 198 -5.82 -2.94 -6.88
C SER A 198 -4.69 -2.14 -7.54
N VAL A 199 -4.08 -1.19 -6.82
CA VAL A 199 -2.96 -0.37 -7.30
C VAL A 199 -1.67 -0.64 -6.52
N PHE A 200 -0.52 -0.33 -7.12
CA PHE A 200 0.76 -0.36 -6.43
C PHE A 200 0.86 0.82 -5.45
N LEU A 201 0.50 0.58 -4.18
CA LEU A 201 0.38 1.64 -3.17
C LEU A 201 1.63 2.51 -2.99
N ARG A 202 2.84 1.93 -3.13
CA ARG A 202 4.09 2.71 -3.00
C ARG A 202 4.25 3.77 -4.08
N GLU A 203 3.89 3.45 -5.32
CA GLU A 203 3.92 4.41 -6.41
C GLU A 203 2.75 5.39 -6.32
N HIS A 204 1.53 4.88 -6.08
CA HIS A 204 0.31 5.69 -6.05
C HIS A 204 0.27 6.72 -4.91
N LEU A 205 0.82 6.37 -3.75
CA LEU A 205 0.91 7.25 -2.57
C LEU A 205 2.33 7.82 -2.36
N ASN A 206 3.27 7.56 -3.28
CA ASN A 206 4.69 7.97 -3.20
C ASN A 206 5.39 7.57 -1.87
N LEU A 207 5.14 6.33 -1.40
CA LEU A 207 5.59 5.82 -0.10
C LEU A 207 6.95 5.10 -0.14
N LYS A 208 7.76 5.39 0.86
CA LYS A 208 9.06 4.80 1.17
C LYS A 208 9.03 4.16 2.57
N ASP A 209 10.07 3.40 2.90
CA ASP A 209 10.18 2.81 4.23
C ASP A 209 10.37 3.90 5.29
N GLY A 210 9.63 3.79 6.39
CA GLY A 210 9.54 4.79 7.45
C GLY A 210 8.42 5.81 7.27
N ASP A 211 7.79 5.91 6.10
CA ASP A 211 6.66 6.84 5.91
C ASP A 211 5.44 6.39 6.73
N VAL A 212 4.76 7.36 7.35
CA VAL A 212 3.57 7.10 8.18
C VAL A 212 2.32 7.04 7.31
N VAL A 213 1.46 6.06 7.59
CA VAL A 213 0.17 5.87 6.92
C VAL A 213 -0.92 5.53 7.95
N ASP A 214 -2.15 5.94 7.63
CA ASP A 214 -3.36 5.66 8.41
C ASP A 214 -4.24 4.63 7.67
N LEU A 215 -4.63 3.55 8.35
CA LEU A 215 -5.57 2.53 7.88
C LEU A 215 -6.90 2.64 8.62
N SER A 216 -7.92 3.16 7.94
CA SER A 216 -9.28 3.27 8.48
C SER A 216 -10.13 2.06 8.08
N LEU A 217 -10.65 1.32 9.06
CA LEU A 217 -11.69 0.31 8.90
C LEU A 217 -13.06 0.96 9.21
N PRO A 218 -14.06 0.82 8.32
CA PRO A 218 -15.37 1.47 8.44
C PRO A 218 -16.30 0.82 9.49
#